data_AF-A0A831UTF6-F1
#
_entry.id   AF-A0A831UTF6-F1
#
_cell.length_a   1.000
_cell.length_b   1.000
_cell.length_c   1.000
_cell.angle_alpha   90.00
_cell.angle_beta   90.00
_cell.angle_gamma   90.00
#
_symmetry.space_group_name_H-M   'P 1'
#
loop_
_entity.id
_entity.type
_entity.pdbx_description
1 polymer ?
#
loop_
_entity_poly.entity_id
_entity_poly.type
_entity_poly.pdbx_seq_one_letter_code
_entity_poly.pdbx_strand_id
1 'polypeptide(L)'
;MMVSRGWSLKELLIAVAIMVALVALLLPIGLRVRTAVKRADCKTRIATLGAWLVQEYSRTGSLPITEEEFEALAKRAGVEPRCPLNGEPYQYYAVFKPPYRADGSLLPDTPQLRHEWKVFITNLLKSRRYHPILQCDYCYDPKLSSKVVGQEWDGAYWYPVFSDEVAGKDRRFLGVNFYGCVGYYNDNLLGSIITLEWSCRSGYNPFAKWGGTLPSREEIENQERAIQQGGGSGCW
;
A
#
# COMPACT_ATOMS: atom_id res chain seq x y z
N MET A 1 -2.16 -9.19 -67.79
CA MET A 1 -3.53 -8.98 -67.28
C MET A 1 -3.60 -9.49 -65.85
N MET A 2 -3.70 -8.60 -64.86
CA MET A 2 -3.93 -8.99 -63.46
C MET A 2 -5.40 -9.40 -63.34
N VAL A 3 -5.64 -10.70 -63.14
CA VAL A 3 -6.97 -11.22 -62.82
C VAL A 3 -7.30 -10.79 -61.40
N SER A 4 -8.11 -9.76 -61.24
CA SER A 4 -8.77 -9.44 -59.97
C SER A 4 -9.87 -10.48 -59.73
N ARG A 5 -9.52 -11.57 -59.04
CA ARG A 5 -10.53 -12.49 -58.49
C ARG A 5 -11.28 -11.78 -57.37
N GLY A 6 -12.51 -11.34 -57.64
CA GLY A 6 -13.42 -10.85 -56.62
C GLY A 6 -13.72 -11.96 -55.60
N TRP A 7 -13.65 -11.64 -54.32
CA TRP A 7 -13.99 -12.56 -53.24
C TRP A 7 -15.45 -12.99 -53.30
N SER A 8 -15.71 -14.29 -53.12
CA SER A 8 -17.09 -14.78 -52.98
C SER A 8 -17.65 -14.47 -51.59
N LEU A 9 -18.96 -14.26 -51.49
CA LEU A 9 -19.65 -13.96 -50.21
C LEU A 9 -19.33 -14.99 -49.12
N LYS A 10 -19.25 -16.27 -49.50
CA LYS A 10 -18.91 -17.37 -48.58
C LYS A 10 -17.48 -17.25 -48.02
N GLU A 11 -16.50 -16.85 -48.84
CA GLU A 11 -15.10 -16.69 -48.41
C GLU A 11 -14.97 -15.53 -47.45
N LEU A 12 -15.71 -14.44 -47.70
CA LEU A 12 -15.78 -13.30 -46.81
C LEU A 12 -16.40 -13.67 -45.45
N LEU A 13 -17.49 -14.46 -45.44
CA LEU A 13 -18.12 -14.93 -44.20
C LEU A 13 -17.19 -15.85 -43.39
N ILE A 14 -16.47 -16.77 -44.05
CA ILE A 14 -15.49 -17.64 -43.37
C ILE A 14 -14.34 -16.82 -42.80
N ALA A 15 -13.81 -15.86 -43.56
CA ALA A 15 -12.74 -14.99 -43.10
C ALA A 15 -13.15 -14.16 -41.88
N VAL A 16 -14.36 -13.57 -41.90
CA VAL A 16 -14.89 -12.83 -40.74
C VAL A 16 -15.12 -13.74 -39.54
N ALA A 17 -15.68 -14.95 -39.74
CA ALA A 17 -15.88 -15.91 -38.66
C ALA A 17 -14.55 -16.32 -37.98
N ILE A 18 -13.50 -16.55 -38.77
CA ILE A 18 -12.15 -16.83 -38.25
C ILE A 18 -11.60 -15.62 -37.49
N MET A 19 -11.73 -14.40 -38.03
CA MET A 19 -11.28 -13.19 -37.34
C MET A 19 -11.98 -13.01 -35.98
N VAL A 20 -13.30 -13.18 -35.93
CA VAL A 20 -14.06 -13.09 -34.67
C VAL A 20 -13.63 -14.16 -33.68
N ALA A 21 -13.45 -15.41 -34.12
CA ALA A 21 -12.98 -16.49 -33.27
C ALA A 21 -11.57 -16.22 -32.70
N LEU A 22 -10.65 -15.70 -33.53
CA LEU A 22 -9.31 -15.33 -33.10
C LEU A 22 -9.33 -14.19 -32.08
N VAL A 23 -10.11 -13.13 -32.33
CA VAL A 23 -10.23 -12.01 -31.38
C VAL A 23 -10.84 -12.49 -30.06
N ALA A 24 -11.88 -13.31 -30.09
CA ALA A 24 -12.51 -13.85 -28.88
C ALA A 24 -11.53 -14.70 -28.04
N LEU A 25 -10.65 -15.46 -28.69
CA LEU A 25 -9.62 -16.25 -28.02
C LEU A 25 -8.50 -15.37 -27.40
N LEU A 26 -8.07 -14.34 -28.13
CA LEU A 26 -6.93 -13.52 -27.75
C LEU A 26 -7.26 -12.42 -26.73
N LEU A 27 -8.50 -11.90 -26.73
CA LEU A 27 -8.95 -10.84 -25.84
C LEU A 27 -8.72 -11.13 -24.34
N PRO A 28 -9.12 -12.28 -23.77
CA PRO A 28 -8.89 -12.56 -22.35
C PRO A 28 -7.40 -12.64 -22.01
N ILE A 29 -6.55 -13.10 -22.92
CA ILE A 29 -5.10 -13.15 -22.74
C ILE A 29 -4.53 -11.73 -22.72
N GLY A 30 -4.92 -10.89 -23.68
CA GLY A 30 -4.50 -9.49 -23.75
C GLY A 30 -4.87 -8.70 -22.49
N LEU A 31 -6.06 -8.92 -21.93
CA LEU A 31 -6.47 -8.29 -20.67
C LEU A 31 -5.61 -8.76 -19.49
N ARG A 32 -5.34 -10.07 -19.36
CA ARG A 32 -4.48 -10.61 -18.30
C ARG A 32 -3.07 -10.06 -18.34
N VAL A 33 -2.47 -9.98 -19.53
CA VAL A 33 -1.11 -9.43 -19.72
C VAL A 33 -1.08 -7.94 -19.33
N ARG A 34 -2.05 -7.13 -19.78
CA ARG A 34 -2.12 -5.71 -19.40
C ARG A 34 -2.23 -5.52 -17.88
N THR A 35 -3.05 -6.32 -17.21
CA THR A 35 -3.18 -6.28 -15.74
C THR A 35 -1.86 -6.66 -15.06
N ALA A 36 -1.18 -7.69 -15.54
CA ALA A 36 0.12 -8.11 -15.00
C ALA A 36 1.20 -7.02 -15.16
N VAL A 37 1.26 -6.37 -16.33
CA VAL A 37 2.18 -5.25 -16.58
C VAL A 37 1.89 -4.09 -15.64
N LYS A 38 0.62 -3.70 -15.47
CA LYS A 38 0.23 -2.65 -14.51
C LYS A 38 0.64 -2.98 -13.08
N ARG A 39 0.53 -4.25 -12.65
CA ARG A 39 1.03 -4.68 -11.32
C ARG A 39 2.54 -4.55 -11.20
N ALA A 40 3.29 -5.01 -12.20
CA ALA A 40 4.74 -4.91 -12.21
C ALA A 40 5.23 -3.46 -12.22
N ASP A 41 4.54 -2.57 -12.94
CA ASP A 41 4.81 -1.13 -12.93
C ASP A 41 4.53 -0.53 -11.54
N CYS A 42 3.37 -0.84 -10.95
CA CYS A 42 3.03 -0.42 -9.60
C CYS A 42 4.10 -0.83 -8.56
N LYS A 43 4.58 -2.08 -8.63
CA LYS A 43 5.71 -2.57 -7.83
C LYS A 43 6.96 -1.68 -7.97
N THR A 44 7.34 -1.42 -9.21
CA THR A 44 8.59 -0.74 -9.55
C THR A 44 8.55 0.72 -9.08
N ARG A 45 7.38 1.35 -9.18
CA ARG A 45 7.15 2.72 -8.68
C ARG A 45 7.27 2.77 -7.17
N ILE A 46 6.64 1.84 -6.43
CA ILE A 46 6.77 1.77 -4.97
C ILE A 46 8.23 1.58 -4.56
N ALA A 47 8.94 0.65 -5.20
CA ALA A 47 10.36 0.38 -4.95
C ALA A 47 11.21 1.65 -5.10
N THR A 48 11.01 2.34 -6.22
CA THR A 48 11.74 3.55 -6.57
C THR A 48 11.44 4.66 -5.57
N LEU A 49 10.17 4.91 -5.27
CA LEU A 49 9.77 5.93 -4.29
C LEU A 49 10.31 5.63 -2.90
N GLY A 50 10.26 4.37 -2.45
CA GLY A 50 10.81 3.94 -1.16
C GLY A 50 12.32 4.20 -1.08
N ALA A 51 13.07 3.87 -2.13
CA ALA A 51 14.50 4.17 -2.20
C ALA A 51 14.79 5.68 -2.14
N TRP A 52 14.00 6.49 -2.86
CA TRP A 52 14.10 7.95 -2.83
C TRP A 52 13.79 8.54 -1.45
N LEU A 53 12.80 8.00 -0.75
CA LEU A 53 12.45 8.43 0.61
C LEU A 53 13.58 8.11 1.60
N VAL A 54 14.17 6.91 1.53
CA VAL A 54 15.34 6.54 2.34
C VAL A 54 16.52 7.46 2.04
N GLN A 55 16.76 7.79 0.77
CA GLN A 55 17.82 8.71 0.37
C GLN A 55 17.55 10.13 0.89
N GLU A 56 16.34 10.64 0.74
CA GLU A 56 15.95 11.97 1.22
C GLU A 56 16.09 12.07 2.74
N TYR A 57 15.67 11.02 3.45
CA TYR A 57 15.87 10.90 4.88
C TYR A 57 17.35 10.89 5.26
N SER A 58 18.16 10.10 4.56
CA SER A 58 19.61 10.05 4.79
C SER A 58 20.29 11.41 4.55
N ARG A 59 19.78 12.19 3.60
CA ARG A 59 20.31 13.51 3.23
C ARG A 59 19.88 14.62 4.18
N THR A 60 18.62 14.62 4.60
CA THR A 60 18.01 15.75 5.33
C THR A 60 17.76 15.46 6.80
N GLY A 61 17.85 14.19 7.21
CA GLY A 61 17.39 13.71 8.50
C GLY A 61 15.87 13.76 8.65
N SER A 62 15.11 13.93 7.56
CA SER A 62 13.66 14.05 7.61
C SER A 62 12.95 13.45 6.41
N LEU A 63 11.71 13.01 6.65
CA LEU A 63 10.79 12.55 5.62
C LEU A 63 9.83 13.68 5.19
N PRO A 64 9.28 13.65 3.96
CA PRO A 64 8.06 14.39 3.64
C PRO A 64 6.99 14.12 4.69
N ILE A 65 6.23 15.12 5.11
CA ILE A 65 5.13 14.93 6.08
C ILE A 65 3.81 15.48 5.58
N THR A 66 3.79 16.01 4.36
CA THR A 66 2.56 16.38 3.66
C THR A 66 2.43 15.55 2.38
N GLU A 67 1.20 15.43 1.89
CA GLU A 67 0.94 14.78 0.61
C GLU A 67 1.62 15.56 -0.52
N GLU A 68 1.58 16.89 -0.48
CA GLU A 68 2.23 17.75 -1.47
C GLU A 68 3.75 17.60 -1.47
N GLU A 69 4.39 17.47 -0.30
CA GLU A 69 5.82 17.21 -0.19
C GLU A 69 6.18 15.82 -0.76
N PHE A 70 5.33 14.82 -0.51
CA PHE A 70 5.51 13.47 -1.06
C PHE A 70 5.34 13.46 -2.58
N GLU A 71 4.28 14.09 -3.10
CA GLU A 71 4.06 14.22 -4.54
C GLU A 71 5.19 15.00 -5.23
N ALA A 72 5.70 16.06 -4.60
CA ALA A 72 6.86 16.80 -5.10
C ALA A 72 8.12 15.91 -5.14
N LEU A 73 8.34 15.08 -4.12
CA LEU A 73 9.44 14.11 -4.11
C LEU A 73 9.26 13.06 -5.21
N ALA A 74 8.05 12.53 -5.38
CA ALA A 74 7.73 11.57 -6.44
C ALA A 74 7.99 12.15 -7.83
N LYS A 75 7.56 13.40 -8.06
CA LYS A 75 7.84 14.13 -9.31
C LYS A 75 9.33 14.32 -9.57
N ARG A 76 10.12 14.66 -8.55
CA ARG A 76 11.59 14.75 -8.66
C ARG A 76 12.22 13.39 -8.98
N ALA A 77 11.65 12.31 -8.46
CA ALA A 77 12.05 10.93 -8.75
C ALA A 77 11.62 10.45 -10.15
N GLY A 78 10.83 11.24 -10.89
CA GLY A 78 10.24 10.82 -12.17
C GLY A 78 9.21 9.70 -12.02
N VAL A 79 8.61 9.57 -10.84
CA VAL A 79 7.64 8.53 -10.52
C VAL A 79 6.28 9.18 -10.25
N GLU A 80 5.24 8.68 -10.91
CA GLU A 80 3.87 9.02 -10.57
C GLU A 80 3.48 8.35 -9.23
N PRO A 81 3.02 9.11 -8.22
CA PRO A 81 2.72 8.60 -6.87
C PRO A 81 1.38 7.83 -6.80
N ARG A 82 0.96 7.22 -7.91
CA ARG A 82 -0.30 6.47 -8.04
C ARG A 82 -0.06 5.12 -8.67
N CYS A 83 -0.86 4.14 -8.26
CA CYS A 83 -0.79 2.80 -8.80
C CYS A 83 -1.50 2.73 -10.17
N PRO A 84 -0.82 2.32 -11.25
CA PRO A 84 -1.41 2.24 -12.59
C PRO A 84 -2.49 1.15 -12.75
N LEU A 85 -2.64 0.27 -11.75
CA LEU A 85 -3.67 -0.76 -11.71
C LEU A 85 -5.06 -0.19 -11.47
N ASN A 86 -5.20 0.66 -10.45
CA ASN A 86 -6.47 1.19 -9.94
C ASN A 86 -6.57 2.72 -10.00
N GLY A 87 -5.45 3.45 -10.14
CA GLY A 87 -5.39 4.92 -10.13
C GLY A 87 -5.26 5.54 -8.74
N GLU A 88 -5.25 4.74 -7.68
CA GLU A 88 -5.19 5.21 -6.30
C GLU A 88 -3.78 5.68 -5.92
N PRO A 89 -3.65 6.70 -5.04
CA PRO A 89 -2.36 7.15 -4.54
C PRO A 89 -1.68 6.06 -3.72
N TYR A 90 -0.34 6.05 -3.73
CA TYR A 90 0.41 5.24 -2.76
C TYR A 90 0.19 5.77 -1.36
N GLN A 91 0.01 4.84 -0.43
CA GLN A 91 -0.10 5.19 0.97
C GLN A 91 1.27 5.55 1.49
N TYR A 92 1.34 6.69 2.18
CA TYR A 92 2.57 7.24 2.71
C TYR A 92 2.41 7.46 4.21
N TYR A 93 3.13 6.67 5.00
CA TYR A 93 2.86 6.55 6.44
C TYR A 93 3.33 7.73 7.30
N ALA A 94 4.20 8.59 6.76
CA ALA A 94 4.70 9.77 7.46
C ALA A 94 3.82 11.03 7.26
N VAL A 95 2.67 10.91 6.58
CA VAL A 95 1.72 12.02 6.44
C VAL A 95 1.28 12.52 7.82
N PHE A 96 1.24 13.84 7.97
CA PHE A 96 0.79 14.51 9.18
C PHE A 96 -0.59 14.02 9.62
N LYS A 97 -0.66 13.53 10.87
CA LYS A 97 -1.92 13.19 11.53
C LYS A 97 -2.21 14.20 12.64
N PRO A 98 -3.27 15.01 12.57
CA PRO A 98 -3.61 15.90 13.68
C PRO A 98 -4.03 15.08 14.92
N PRO A 99 -3.55 15.42 16.12
CA PRO A 99 -3.96 14.73 17.34
C PRO A 99 -5.34 15.21 17.84
N TYR A 100 -5.99 14.37 18.63
CA TYR A 100 -7.27 14.68 19.28
C TYR A 100 -7.07 15.55 20.53
N ARG A 101 -7.99 16.50 20.73
CA ARG A 101 -8.21 17.17 22.01
C ARG A 101 -8.90 16.24 23.00
N ALA A 102 -8.90 16.62 24.27
CA ALA A 102 -9.62 15.91 25.33
C ALA A 102 -11.14 15.85 25.08
N ASP A 103 -11.69 16.83 24.36
CA ASP A 103 -13.11 16.87 23.96
C ASP A 103 -13.43 16.02 22.71
N GLY A 104 -12.42 15.39 22.10
CA GLY A 104 -12.55 14.56 20.90
C GLY A 104 -12.48 15.29 19.56
N SER A 105 -12.36 16.62 19.56
CA SER A 105 -12.10 17.38 18.33
C SER A 105 -10.64 17.26 17.87
N LEU A 106 -10.37 17.37 16.57
CA LEU A 106 -9.00 17.40 16.05
C LEU A 106 -8.33 18.75 16.29
N LEU A 107 -7.06 18.77 16.69
CA LEU A 107 -6.26 20.00 16.67
C LEU A 107 -6.16 20.54 15.24
N PRO A 108 -6.16 21.87 15.05
CA PRO A 108 -6.02 22.46 13.74
C PRO A 108 -4.65 22.14 13.18
N ASP A 109 -4.57 22.03 11.87
CA ASP A 109 -3.31 21.91 11.17
C ASP A 109 -2.54 23.23 11.24
N THR A 110 -1.40 23.23 11.94
CA THR A 110 -0.53 24.40 12.11
C THR A 110 0.92 24.06 11.78
N PRO A 111 1.73 25.05 11.33
CA PRO A 111 3.16 24.83 11.11
C PRO A 111 3.89 24.28 12.33
N GLN A 112 3.49 24.71 13.54
CA GLN A 112 4.05 24.23 14.80
C GLN A 112 3.73 22.76 15.04
N LEU A 113 2.47 22.33 14.85
CA LEU A 113 2.09 20.92 15.00
C LEU A 113 2.72 20.03 13.94
N ARG A 114 2.84 20.51 12.69
CA ARG A 114 3.59 19.81 11.65
C ARG A 114 5.06 19.64 12.02
N HIS A 115 5.67 20.66 12.63
CA HIS A 115 7.04 20.55 13.14
C HIS A 115 7.16 19.53 14.27
N GLU A 116 6.26 19.56 15.26
CA GLU A 116 6.22 18.56 16.34
C GLU A 116 6.06 17.13 15.78
N TRP A 117 5.14 16.94 14.82
CA TRP A 117 4.95 15.66 14.12
C TRP A 117 6.23 15.22 13.40
N LYS A 118 6.89 16.14 12.70
CA LYS A 118 8.15 15.87 12.00
C LYS A 118 9.21 15.36 12.97
N VAL A 119 9.33 16.00 14.14
CA VAL A 119 10.28 15.59 15.18
C VAL A 119 9.89 14.23 15.76
N PHE A 120 8.61 14.03 16.09
CA PHE A 120 8.08 12.76 16.59
C PHE A 120 8.34 11.61 15.62
N ILE A 121 7.88 11.72 14.37
CA ILE A 121 8.06 10.67 13.37
C ILE A 121 9.54 10.45 13.07
N THR A 122 10.34 11.52 12.96
CA THR A 122 11.80 11.37 12.75
C THR A 122 12.46 10.62 13.89
N ASN A 123 12.13 10.93 15.15
CA ASN A 123 12.70 10.26 16.31
C ASN A 123 12.24 8.81 16.40
N LEU A 124 10.97 8.54 16.10
CA LEU A 124 10.44 7.19 15.99
C LEU A 124 11.19 6.40 14.90
N LEU A 125 11.47 7.03 13.76
CA LEU A 125 12.22 6.43 12.67
C LEU A 125 13.73 6.30 12.97
N LYS A 126 14.31 7.11 13.85
CA LYS A 126 15.71 6.97 14.30
C LYS A 126 15.88 5.88 15.34
N SER A 127 14.93 5.81 16.28
CA SER A 127 14.98 4.86 17.39
C SER A 127 14.69 3.43 16.91
N ARG A 128 13.92 3.27 15.83
CA ARG A 128 13.59 1.98 15.22
C ARG A 128 14.34 1.82 13.90
N ARG A 129 14.95 0.66 13.66
CA ARG A 129 15.94 0.45 12.58
C ARG A 129 15.34 0.21 11.18
N TYR A 130 14.03 0.06 11.02
CA TYR A 130 13.46 -0.50 9.79
C TYR A 130 12.05 0.03 9.50
N HIS A 131 11.79 0.49 8.26
CA HIS A 131 10.58 1.26 7.93
C HIS A 131 9.98 0.89 6.57
N PRO A 132 8.77 0.30 6.52
CA PRO A 132 7.95 0.33 5.32
C PRO A 132 7.29 1.72 5.23
N ILE A 133 7.72 2.52 4.26
CA ILE A 133 7.24 3.91 4.14
C ILE A 133 6.08 4.00 3.13
N LEU A 134 5.86 2.97 2.31
CA LEU A 134 4.87 2.98 1.23
C LEU A 134 4.11 1.66 1.03
N GLN A 135 2.80 1.76 0.83
CA GLN A 135 1.90 0.64 0.49
C GLN A 135 0.97 0.97 -0.69
N CYS A 136 0.39 -0.08 -1.29
CA CYS A 136 -0.70 -0.01 -2.26
C CYS A 136 -1.85 -0.95 -1.84
N ASP A 137 -3.03 -0.39 -1.55
CA ASP A 137 -4.21 -1.11 -1.04
C ASP A 137 -4.68 -2.29 -1.88
N TYR A 138 -4.60 -2.16 -3.21
CA TYR A 138 -5.23 -3.11 -4.13
C TYR A 138 -4.23 -3.81 -5.03
N CYS A 139 -2.98 -3.88 -4.61
CA CYS A 139 -1.91 -4.55 -5.34
C CYS A 139 -1.92 -6.09 -5.18
N TYR A 140 -3.10 -6.69 -5.01
CA TYR A 140 -3.30 -8.14 -4.92
C TYR A 140 -4.02 -8.70 -6.16
N ASP A 141 -3.96 -10.02 -6.36
CA ASP A 141 -4.65 -10.65 -7.49
C ASP A 141 -6.19 -10.59 -7.30
N PRO A 142 -6.99 -10.11 -8.25
CA PRO A 142 -8.45 -10.06 -8.16
C PRO A 142 -9.12 -11.40 -7.88
N LYS A 143 -8.48 -12.53 -8.20
CA LYS A 143 -8.99 -13.86 -7.83
C LYS A 143 -9.05 -14.05 -6.30
N LEU A 144 -8.23 -13.32 -5.57
CA LEU A 144 -8.16 -13.34 -4.11
C LEU A 144 -9.19 -12.41 -3.46
N SER A 145 -9.93 -11.60 -4.21
CA SER A 145 -11.01 -10.76 -3.66
C SER A 145 -12.03 -11.58 -2.86
N SER A 146 -12.40 -12.75 -3.38
CA SER A 146 -13.29 -13.70 -2.69
C SER A 146 -12.66 -14.41 -1.48
N LYS A 147 -11.36 -14.23 -1.29
CA LYS A 147 -10.58 -14.80 -0.18
C LYS A 147 -10.21 -13.74 0.86
N VAL A 148 -10.60 -12.48 0.64
CA VAL A 148 -10.54 -11.45 1.68
C VAL A 148 -11.59 -11.81 2.72
N VAL A 149 -11.15 -12.16 3.92
CA VAL A 149 -12.01 -12.51 5.06
C VAL A 149 -12.33 -11.32 5.93
N GLY A 150 -11.55 -10.24 5.79
CA GLY A 150 -11.75 -9.01 6.53
C GLY A 150 -10.96 -7.87 5.93
N GLN A 151 -11.21 -6.68 6.45
CA GLN A 151 -10.33 -5.54 6.28
C GLN A 151 -9.78 -5.25 7.67
N GLU A 152 -8.47 -5.10 7.79
CA GLU A 152 -7.85 -4.58 9.00
C GLU A 152 -7.50 -3.12 8.79
N TRP A 153 -7.55 -2.35 9.86
CA TRP A 153 -7.29 -0.92 9.83
C TRP A 153 -5.95 -0.66 10.50
N ASP A 154 -5.04 0.01 9.80
CA ASP A 154 -3.65 0.22 10.25
C ASP A 154 -3.43 1.53 11.04
N GLY A 155 -4.46 2.34 11.23
CA GLY A 155 -4.27 3.71 11.74
C GLY A 155 -4.70 4.81 10.79
N ALA A 156 -4.79 4.54 9.49
CA ALA A 156 -5.15 5.49 8.45
C ALA A 156 -5.92 4.85 7.31
N TYR A 157 -5.66 3.57 7.03
CA TYR A 157 -6.16 2.88 5.87
C TYR A 157 -6.66 1.48 6.21
N TRP A 158 -7.51 0.98 5.34
CA TRP A 158 -8.05 -0.38 5.42
C TRP A 158 -7.28 -1.25 4.44
N TYR A 159 -6.68 -2.33 4.93
CA TYR A 159 -6.00 -3.31 4.11
C TYR A 159 -6.70 -4.67 4.19
N PRO A 160 -6.70 -5.45 3.11
CA PRO A 160 -7.39 -6.74 3.05
C PRO A 160 -6.66 -7.81 3.88
N VAL A 161 -7.40 -8.47 4.77
CA VAL A 161 -6.97 -9.71 5.44
C VAL A 161 -7.47 -10.89 4.61
N PHE A 162 -6.56 -11.79 4.24
CA PHE A 162 -6.90 -12.98 3.46
C PHE A 162 -7.14 -14.20 4.35
N SER A 163 -7.94 -15.17 3.88
CA SER A 163 -8.19 -16.41 4.61
C SER A 163 -6.92 -17.24 4.80
N ASP A 164 -6.90 -18.09 5.84
CA ASP A 164 -5.82 -19.05 6.11
C ASP A 164 -5.54 -20.00 4.93
N GLU A 165 -6.51 -20.20 4.03
CA GLU A 165 -6.35 -20.98 2.80
C GLU A 165 -5.35 -20.33 1.82
N VAL A 166 -5.33 -19.00 1.75
CA VAL A 166 -4.39 -18.21 0.93
C VAL A 166 -3.01 -18.22 1.56
N ALA A 167 -2.93 -18.09 2.89
CA ALA A 167 -1.71 -18.17 3.68
C ALA A 167 -1.00 -19.53 3.50
N GLY A 168 -1.72 -20.64 3.67
CA GLY A 168 -1.09 -21.97 3.74
C GLY A 168 -0.81 -22.70 2.42
N LYS A 169 -1.50 -22.41 1.30
CA LYS A 169 -1.48 -23.28 0.10
C LYS A 169 -0.84 -22.71 -1.16
N ASP A 170 -0.94 -21.41 -1.43
CA ASP A 170 -0.45 -20.88 -2.70
C ASP A 170 1.02 -20.49 -2.57
N ARG A 171 1.93 -21.47 -2.63
CA ARG A 171 3.40 -21.20 -2.75
C ARG A 171 3.75 -20.43 -4.04
N ARG A 172 2.78 -20.22 -4.94
CA ARG A 172 2.83 -19.26 -6.06
C ARG A 172 2.34 -17.86 -5.68
N PHE A 173 2.22 -17.54 -4.39
CA PHE A 173 2.73 -16.30 -3.81
C PHE A 173 4.25 -16.18 -4.06
N LEU A 174 4.65 -16.44 -5.29
CA LEU A 174 5.98 -16.32 -5.84
C LEU A 174 6.29 -14.84 -5.78
N GLY A 175 7.04 -14.49 -4.74
CA GLY A 175 8.18 -13.63 -4.89
C GLY A 175 7.83 -12.28 -5.47
N VAL A 176 6.88 -11.60 -4.85
CA VAL A 176 6.98 -10.16 -4.80
C VAL A 176 6.53 -9.71 -3.41
N ASN A 177 7.53 -9.47 -2.57
CA ASN A 177 7.49 -8.39 -1.59
C ASN A 177 6.90 -7.16 -2.27
N PHE A 178 5.58 -6.96 -2.21
CA PHE A 178 4.98 -5.68 -2.52
C PHE A 178 5.12 -4.84 -1.23
N TYR A 179 6.40 -4.57 -0.92
CA TYR A 179 6.96 -3.66 0.07
C TYR A 179 6.29 -3.57 1.46
N GLY A 180 6.01 -4.73 2.07
CA GLY A 180 5.92 -4.88 3.53
C GLY A 180 7.02 -5.75 4.15
N CYS A 181 7.85 -6.41 3.33
CA CYS A 181 8.79 -7.43 3.80
C CYS A 181 10.26 -7.04 3.57
N VAL A 182 10.73 -6.09 4.38
CA VAL A 182 12.06 -6.19 4.98
C VAL A 182 11.87 -6.37 6.49
N GLY A 183 11.21 -7.47 6.86
CA GLY A 183 11.36 -8.22 8.11
C GLY A 183 11.38 -7.51 9.46
N TYR A 184 11.02 -6.24 9.61
CA TYR A 184 11.30 -5.57 10.89
C TYR A 184 10.34 -4.47 11.34
N TYR A 185 9.25 -4.20 10.64
CA TYR A 185 8.11 -3.53 11.28
C TYR A 185 6.78 -3.97 10.69
N ASN A 186 5.82 -4.18 11.59
CA ASN A 186 4.42 -4.46 11.31
C ASN A 186 3.72 -3.09 11.22
N ASP A 187 3.00 -2.81 10.14
CA ASP A 187 2.25 -1.56 9.97
C ASP A 187 1.31 -1.30 11.15
N ASN A 188 0.77 -2.38 11.75
CA ASN A 188 -0.04 -2.32 12.97
C ASN A 188 0.74 -1.79 14.17
N LEU A 189 2.03 -2.11 14.31
CA LEU A 189 2.83 -1.60 15.41
C LEU A 189 3.09 -0.10 15.24
N LEU A 190 3.31 0.36 14.01
CA LEU A 190 3.58 1.78 13.74
C LEU A 190 2.30 2.59 13.96
N GLY A 191 1.19 2.08 13.44
CA GLY A 191 -0.15 2.57 13.70
C GLY A 191 -0.46 2.65 15.19
N SER A 192 -0.12 1.62 15.96
CA SER A 192 -0.37 1.57 17.40
C SER A 192 0.43 2.61 18.18
N ILE A 193 1.73 2.78 17.85
CA ILE A 193 2.57 3.82 18.48
C ILE A 193 2.06 5.21 18.12
N ILE A 194 1.80 5.48 16.84
CA ILE A 194 1.25 6.78 16.42
C ILE A 194 -0.09 7.03 17.12
N THR A 195 -0.94 6.03 17.22
CA THR A 195 -2.25 6.15 17.88
C THR A 195 -2.07 6.51 19.35
N LEU A 196 -1.24 5.78 20.09
CA LEU A 196 -1.07 5.96 21.53
C LEU A 196 -0.30 7.24 21.87
N GLU A 197 0.86 7.43 21.24
CA GLU A 197 1.82 8.47 21.63
C GLU A 197 1.58 9.82 20.95
N TRP A 198 0.83 9.82 19.85
CA TRP A 198 0.56 11.03 19.09
C TRP A 198 -0.93 11.35 18.95
N SER A 199 -1.68 10.55 18.19
CA SER A 199 -3.07 10.86 17.85
C SER A 199 -3.95 10.96 19.09
N CYS A 200 -3.81 10.02 20.03
CA CYS A 200 -4.59 9.94 21.25
C CYS A 200 -3.79 10.37 22.49
N ARG A 201 -2.75 11.22 22.31
CA ARG A 201 -1.89 11.70 23.41
C ARG A 201 -2.64 12.45 24.52
N SER A 202 -3.85 12.93 24.23
CA SER A 202 -4.75 13.56 25.20
C SER A 202 -5.51 12.55 26.08
N GLY A 203 -5.40 11.25 25.80
CA GLY A 203 -6.19 10.18 26.41
C GLY A 203 -7.58 9.97 25.79
N TYR A 204 -7.97 10.79 24.82
CA TYR A 204 -9.24 10.60 24.11
C TYR A 204 -9.18 9.35 23.22
N ASN A 205 -10.18 8.47 23.37
CA ASN A 205 -10.33 7.27 22.53
C ASN A 205 -11.48 7.45 21.52
N PRO A 206 -11.20 7.77 20.24
CA PRO A 206 -12.25 7.93 19.22
C PRO A 206 -12.99 6.62 18.88
N PHE A 207 -12.43 5.47 19.28
CA PHE A 207 -12.93 4.14 18.95
C PHE A 207 -13.84 3.55 20.03
N ALA A 208 -13.94 4.20 21.20
CA ALA A 208 -14.70 3.68 22.34
C ALA A 208 -16.17 3.37 22.01
N LYS A 209 -16.80 4.19 21.14
CA LYS A 209 -18.19 3.99 20.69
C LYS A 209 -18.41 2.70 19.88
N TRP A 210 -17.35 2.14 19.33
CA TRP A 210 -17.36 0.87 18.57
C TRP A 210 -16.79 -0.29 19.38
N GLY A 211 -16.59 -0.11 20.69
CA GLY A 211 -15.95 -1.09 21.57
C GLY A 211 -14.43 -1.18 21.41
N GLY A 212 -13.81 -0.29 20.62
CA GLY A 212 -12.36 -0.26 20.45
C GLY A 212 -11.66 0.33 21.68
N THR A 213 -10.54 -0.27 22.08
CA THR A 213 -9.66 0.22 23.14
C THR A 213 -8.41 0.86 22.54
N LEU A 214 -7.81 1.82 23.24
CA LEU A 214 -6.47 2.29 22.87
C LEU A 214 -5.47 1.16 23.12
N PRO A 215 -4.45 0.99 22.25
CA PRO A 215 -3.37 0.05 22.53
C PRO A 215 -2.64 0.49 23.80
N SER A 216 -2.34 -0.47 24.66
CA SER A 216 -1.52 -0.29 25.84
C SER A 216 -0.03 -0.26 25.48
N ARG A 217 0.80 0.35 26.34
CA ARG A 217 2.26 0.28 26.19
C ARG A 217 2.76 -1.16 26.19
N GLU A 218 2.17 -2.00 27.03
CA GLU A 218 2.54 -3.42 27.13
C GLU A 218 2.26 -4.17 25.82
N GLU A 219 1.11 -3.94 25.17
CA GLU A 219 0.80 -4.53 23.87
C GLU A 219 1.80 -4.10 22.78
N ILE A 220 2.15 -2.81 22.75
CA ILE A 220 3.15 -2.27 21.82
C ILE A 220 4.53 -2.90 22.07
N GLU A 221 4.97 -3.00 23.33
CA GLU A 221 6.25 -3.62 23.71
C GLU A 221 6.27 -5.12 23.39
N ASN A 222 5.15 -5.82 23.58
CA ASN A 222 5.00 -7.23 23.22
C ASN A 222 5.09 -7.45 21.71
N GLN A 223 4.37 -6.65 20.93
CA GLN A 223 4.45 -6.68 19.47
C GLN A 223 5.86 -6.36 18.98
N GLU A 224 6.52 -5.36 19.57
CA GLU A 224 7.88 -5.00 19.23
C GLU A 224 8.86 -6.15 19.51
N ARG A 225 8.80 -6.74 20.71
CA ARG A 225 9.62 -7.92 21.06
C ARG A 225 9.37 -9.09 20.12
N ALA A 226 8.11 -9.35 19.78
CA ALA A 226 7.75 -10.39 18.83
C ALA A 226 8.43 -10.15 17.48
N ILE A 227 8.35 -8.93 16.92
CA ILE A 227 9.01 -8.57 15.67
C ILE A 227 10.54 -8.72 15.76
N GLN A 228 11.16 -8.23 16.84
CA GLN A 228 12.61 -8.34 17.05
C GLN A 228 13.10 -9.80 17.12
N GLN A 229 12.26 -10.71 17.61
CA GLN A 229 12.54 -12.15 17.68
C GLN A 229 12.19 -12.90 16.38
N GLY A 230 11.77 -12.19 15.33
CA GLY A 230 11.30 -12.78 14.07
C GLY A 230 9.90 -13.39 14.16
N GLY A 231 9.17 -13.12 15.24
CA GLY A 231 7.84 -13.66 15.58
C GLY A 231 6.70 -12.64 15.50
N GLY A 232 6.84 -11.54 14.73
CA GLY A 232 5.73 -10.65 14.44
C GLY A 232 4.73 -11.32 13.49
N SER A 233 3.53 -11.62 13.99
CA SER A 233 2.42 -12.27 13.30
C SER A 233 2.19 -11.76 11.86
N GLY A 234 2.22 -12.66 10.88
CA GLY A 234 1.59 -12.41 9.57
C GLY A 234 2.26 -12.90 8.28
N CYS A 235 3.30 -13.73 8.33
CA CYS A 235 3.79 -14.44 7.13
C CYS A 235 3.94 -15.92 7.44
N TRP A 236 2.80 -16.62 7.52
CA TRP A 236 2.72 -18.04 7.22
C TRP A 236 2.05 -18.21 5.86
#